data_AF-A0A1X4GB42-F1
#
_entry.id   AF-A0A1X4GB42-F1
#
_cell.length_a   1.000
_cell.length_b   1.000
_cell.length_c   1.000
_cell.angle_alpha   90.00
_cell.angle_beta   90.00
_cell.angle_gamma   90.00
#
_symmetry.space_group_name_H-M   'P 1'
#
loop_
_entity.id
_entity.type
_entity.pdbx_description
1 polymer ?
#
loop_
_entity_poly.entity_id
_entity_poly.type
_entity_poly.pdbx_seq_one_letter_code
_entity_poly.pdbx_strand_id
1 'polypeptide(L)'
;MEGYLFPGRYPNTHLRADSASWILREACRRVGIEGVSTHSFRRTALTQMSNAGIPLRVIQEISGHRTLDELYKYLEVRPDQVMGAVSSLSMLAPVEVVDFEVESEGVPVPEKFPF
;
A
#
# COMPACT_ATOMS: atom_id res chain seq x y z
N MET A 1 -19.44 26.88 20.45
CA MET A 1 -18.04 26.45 20.25
C MET A 1 -17.68 26.86 18.82
N GLU A 2 -17.34 28.13 18.62
CA GLU A 2 -16.92 28.64 17.31
C GLU A 2 -15.42 28.87 17.35
N GLY A 3 -14.68 28.07 16.59
CA GLY A 3 -13.23 28.11 16.55
C GLY A 3 -12.68 26.96 15.72
N TYR A 4 -11.54 27.18 15.07
CA TYR A 4 -10.85 26.13 14.34
C TYR A 4 -10.21 25.13 15.30
N LEU A 5 -10.29 23.83 15.00
CA LEU A 5 -9.61 22.78 15.77
C LEU A 5 -8.09 23.00 15.82
N PHE A 6 -7.52 23.53 14.73
CA PHE A 6 -6.12 23.92 14.62
C PHE A 6 -6.03 25.43 14.41
N PRO A 7 -5.97 26.23 15.49
CA PRO A 7 -5.90 27.67 15.38
C PRO A 7 -4.56 28.12 14.77
N GLY A 8 -4.63 29.18 13.96
CA GLY A 8 -3.47 29.83 13.35
C GLY A 8 -2.85 30.89 14.27
N ARG A 9 -1.81 31.56 13.77
CA ARG A 9 -1.10 32.62 14.49
C ARG A 9 -1.99 33.85 14.80
N TYR A 10 -3.00 34.11 13.97
CA TYR A 10 -3.88 35.27 14.11
C TYR A 10 -5.27 34.86 14.63
N PRO A 11 -5.97 35.75 15.36
CA PRO A 11 -7.34 35.49 15.81
C PRO A 11 -8.24 35.10 14.64
N ASN A 12 -9.14 34.13 14.85
CA ASN A 12 -10.07 33.63 13.83
C ASN A 12 -9.40 33.12 12.54
N THR A 13 -8.15 32.64 12.60
CA THR A 13 -7.48 31.95 11.48
C THR A 13 -7.19 30.50 11.83
N HIS A 14 -7.00 29.67 10.81
CA HIS A 14 -6.60 28.28 10.96
C HIS A 14 -5.12 28.09 10.63
N LEU A 15 -4.57 26.96 11.07
CA LEU A 15 -3.22 26.54 10.72
C LEU A 15 -3.05 26.48 9.19
N ARG A 16 -2.02 27.14 8.66
CA ARG A 16 -1.68 27.10 7.24
C ARG A 16 -1.01 25.77 6.89
N ALA A 17 -1.23 25.29 5.67
CA ALA A 17 -0.62 24.05 5.17
C ALA A 17 0.92 24.08 5.28
N ASP A 18 1.56 25.20 4.94
CA ASP A 18 3.02 25.35 5.05
C ASP A 18 3.50 25.23 6.49
N SER A 19 2.76 25.82 7.44
CA SER A 19 3.06 25.73 8.86
C SER A 19 2.90 24.30 9.37
N ALA A 20 1.84 23.60 8.99
CA ALA A 20 1.66 22.19 9.31
C ALA A 20 2.79 21.32 8.75
N SER A 21 3.19 21.58 7.50
CA SER A 21 4.30 20.89 6.85
C SER A 21 5.64 21.14 7.55
N TRP A 22 5.88 22.37 8.00
CA TRP A 22 7.08 22.73 8.78
C TRP A 22 7.09 22.05 10.15
N ILE A 23 5.97 22.08 10.88
CA ILE A 23 5.82 21.39 12.18
C ILE A 23 6.10 19.89 12.03
N LEU A 24 5.56 19.26 10.98
CA LEU A 24 5.78 17.85 10.69
C LEU A 24 7.26 17.56 10.43
N ARG A 25 7.92 18.33 9.55
CA ARG A 25 9.35 18.13 9.25
C ARG A 25 10.21 18.25 10.50
N GLU A 26 9.92 19.23 11.36
CA GLU A 26 10.66 19.42 12.59
C GLU A 26 10.42 18.26 13.58
N ALA A 27 9.20 17.76 13.68
CA ALA A 27 8.91 16.56 14.47
C ALA A 27 9.67 15.33 13.95
N CYS A 28 9.65 15.09 12.64
CA CYS A 28 10.38 13.99 12.00
C CYS A 28 11.90 14.09 12.22
N ARG A 29 12.46 15.30 12.11
CA ARG A 29 13.88 15.57 12.37
C ARG A 29 14.29 15.19 13.80
N ARG A 30 13.43 15.47 14.79
CA ARG A 30 13.70 15.15 16.20
C ARG A 30 13.75 13.65 16.49
N VAL A 31 13.07 12.84 15.68
CA VAL A 31 13.02 11.37 15.83
C VAL A 31 13.86 10.63 14.79
N GLY A 32 14.65 11.36 13.97
CA GLY A 32 15.52 10.76 12.96
C GLY A 32 14.78 10.13 11.77
N ILE A 33 13.57 10.61 11.45
CA ILE A 33 12.78 10.12 10.32
C ILE A 33 12.96 11.05 9.12
N GLU A 34 13.32 10.50 7.97
CA GLU A 34 13.53 11.23 6.71
C GLU A 34 12.43 10.92 5.68
N GLY A 35 12.26 11.82 4.70
CA GLY A 35 11.35 11.61 3.56
C GLY A 35 9.84 11.67 3.88
N VAL A 36 9.44 12.08 5.08
CA VAL A 36 8.03 12.13 5.49
C VAL A 36 7.39 13.48 5.15
N SER A 37 6.17 13.40 4.61
CA SER A 37 5.27 14.53 4.35
C SER A 37 3.87 14.21 4.86
N THR A 38 2.97 15.19 4.83
CA THR A 38 1.54 14.97 5.15
C THR A 38 0.90 13.91 4.25
N HIS A 39 1.37 13.80 3.00
CA HIS A 39 0.93 12.78 2.07
C HIS A 39 1.37 11.37 2.50
N SER A 40 2.53 11.23 3.15
CA SER A 40 3.02 9.94 3.66
C SER A 40 2.03 9.32 4.65
N PHE A 41 1.44 10.10 5.54
CA PHE A 41 0.40 9.61 6.46
C PHE A 41 -0.85 9.14 5.73
N ARG A 42 -1.29 9.90 4.72
CA ARG A 42 -2.42 9.48 3.89
C ARG A 42 -2.13 8.14 3.23
N ARG A 43 -0.95 7.97 2.63
CA ARG A 43 -0.53 6.68 2.06
C ARG A 43 -0.61 5.54 3.09
N THR A 44 0.02 5.73 4.24
CA THR A 44 0.05 4.72 5.31
C THR A 44 -1.36 4.34 5.76
N ALA A 45 -2.26 5.30 5.96
CA ALA A 45 -3.64 5.02 6.36
C ALA A 45 -4.39 4.17 5.32
N LEU A 46 -4.26 4.49 4.03
CA LEU A 46 -4.91 3.73 2.95
C LEU A 46 -4.37 2.31 2.87
N THR A 47 -3.05 2.16 2.92
CA THR A 47 -2.40 0.86 2.89
C THR A 47 -2.79 0.02 4.11
N GLN A 48 -2.88 0.61 5.30
CA GLN A 48 -3.35 -0.10 6.50
C GLN A 48 -4.81 -0.55 6.39
N MET A 49 -5.71 0.32 5.91
CA MET A 49 -7.10 -0.06 5.69
C MET A 49 -7.24 -1.19 4.65
N SER A 50 -6.46 -1.13 3.58
CA SER A 50 -6.42 -2.21 2.59
C SER A 50 -5.90 -3.51 3.18
N ASN A 51 -4.82 -3.46 3.96
CA ASN A 51 -4.24 -4.64 4.61
C ASN A 51 -5.19 -5.24 5.65
N ALA A 52 -6.04 -4.43 6.27
CA ALA A 52 -7.10 -4.89 7.16
C ALA A 52 -8.31 -5.51 6.42
N GLY A 53 -8.26 -5.60 5.08
CA GLY A 53 -9.33 -6.18 4.27
C GLY A 53 -10.57 -5.30 4.15
N ILE A 54 -10.48 -4.00 4.46
CA ILE A 54 -11.60 -3.07 4.31
C ILE A 54 -11.92 -2.91 2.82
N PRO A 55 -13.20 -3.01 2.40
CA PRO A 55 -13.57 -2.88 1.00
C PRO A 55 -13.09 -1.55 0.39
N LEU A 56 -12.50 -1.60 -0.81
CA LEU A 56 -11.91 -0.42 -1.47
C LEU A 56 -12.89 0.74 -1.64
N ARG A 57 -14.18 0.45 -1.84
CA ARG A 57 -15.21 1.48 -1.94
C ARG A 57 -15.39 2.27 -0.63
N VAL A 58 -15.26 1.60 0.51
CA VAL A 58 -15.32 2.24 1.84
C VAL A 58 -14.06 3.10 2.05
N ILE A 59 -12.89 2.57 1.69
CA ILE A 59 -11.63 3.31 1.76
C ILE A 59 -11.68 4.56 0.88
N GLN A 60 -12.23 4.45 -0.33
CA GLN A 60 -12.41 5.58 -1.26
C GLN A 60 -13.26 6.68 -0.62
N GLU A 61 -14.38 6.31 0.00
CA GLU A 61 -15.29 7.25 0.67
C GLU A 61 -14.60 7.97 1.84
N ILE A 62 -13.93 7.21 2.72
CA ILE A 62 -13.19 7.77 3.88
C ILE A 62 -12.10 8.73 3.43
N SER A 63 -11.41 8.36 2.35
CA SER A 63 -10.28 9.13 1.86
C SER A 63 -10.70 10.32 0.99
N GLY A 64 -11.87 10.29 0.37
CA GLY A 64 -12.34 11.31 -0.56
C GLY A 64 -11.64 11.27 -1.92
N HIS A 65 -11.17 10.10 -2.38
CA HIS A 65 -10.64 9.97 -3.75
C HIS A 65 -11.79 10.00 -4.77
N ARG A 66 -11.61 10.75 -5.85
CA ARG A 66 -12.64 10.91 -6.89
C ARG A 66 -12.82 9.63 -7.70
N THR A 67 -11.74 8.89 -7.90
CA THR A 67 -11.73 7.63 -8.65
C THR A 67 -11.00 6.53 -7.88
N LEU A 68 -11.33 5.28 -8.19
CA LEU A 68 -10.60 4.14 -7.64
C LEU A 68 -9.19 4.04 -8.22
N ASP A 69 -8.96 4.51 -9.46
CA ASP A 69 -7.64 4.55 -10.10
C ASP A 69 -6.60 5.32 -9.28
N GLU A 70 -7.01 6.40 -8.62
CA GLU A 70 -6.13 7.14 -7.70
C GLU A 70 -5.80 6.32 -6.44
N LEU A 71 -6.75 5.50 -5.98
CA LEU A 71 -6.57 4.64 -4.82
C LEU A 71 -5.68 3.43 -5.12
N TYR A 72 -5.77 2.86 -6.33
CA TYR A 72 -4.95 1.71 -6.76
C TYR A 72 -3.45 1.95 -6.64
N LYS A 73 -2.99 3.21 -6.74
CA LYS A 73 -1.57 3.59 -6.56
C LYS A 73 -1.02 3.29 -5.16
N TYR A 74 -1.88 3.03 -4.18
CA TYR A 74 -1.50 2.76 -2.78
C TYR A 74 -1.67 1.29 -2.39
N LEU A 75 -2.18 0.45 -3.29
CA LEU A 75 -2.37 -0.98 -3.11
C LEU A 75 -1.08 -1.71 -3.51
N GLU A 76 -0.07 -1.63 -2.66
CA GLU A 76 1.09 -2.53 -2.77
C GLU A 76 0.60 -3.93 -2.40
N VAL A 77 0.30 -4.76 -3.41
CA VAL A 77 -0.05 -6.16 -3.21
C VAL A 77 1.18 -6.86 -2.64
N ARG A 78 1.09 -7.33 -1.40
CA ARG A 78 2.19 -8.06 -0.79
C ARG A 78 2.19 -9.53 -1.28
N PRO A 79 3.35 -10.17 -1.46
CA PRO A 79 3.44 -11.54 -1.98
C PRO A 79 2.64 -12.57 -1.17
N ASP A 80 2.51 -12.37 0.13
CA ASP A 80 1.72 -13.21 1.04
C ASP A 80 0.22 -13.13 0.78
N GLN A 81 -0.30 -11.97 0.37
CA GLN A 81 -1.70 -11.83 -0.03
C GLN A 81 -2.01 -12.60 -1.31
N VAL A 82 -1.05 -12.65 -2.25
CA VAL A 82 -1.16 -13.44 -3.49
C VAL A 82 -1.19 -14.93 -3.16
N MET A 83 -0.26 -15.40 -2.33
CA MET A 83 -0.24 -16.82 -1.91
C MET A 83 -1.52 -17.21 -1.16
N GLY A 84 -2.04 -16.35 -0.27
CA GLY A 84 -3.30 -16.59 0.42
C GLY A 84 -4.50 -16.71 -0.54
N ALA A 85 -4.58 -15.85 -1.55
CA ALA A 85 -5.63 -15.90 -2.56
C ALA A 85 -5.56 -17.18 -3.42
N VAL A 86 -4.35 -17.55 -3.88
CA VAL A 86 -4.12 -18.77 -4.65
C VAL A 86 -4.42 -20.02 -3.80
N SER A 87 -3.99 -20.04 -2.54
CA SER A 87 -4.28 -21.14 -1.62
C SER A 87 -5.78 -21.30 -1.37
N SER A 88 -6.52 -20.19 -1.26
CA SER A 88 -7.98 -20.21 -1.10
C SER A 88 -8.69 -20.87 -2.28
N LEU A 89 -8.21 -20.66 -3.51
CA LEU A 89 -8.72 -21.34 -4.70
C LEU A 89 -8.34 -22.83 -4.71
N SER A 90 -7.10 -23.15 -4.34
CA SER A 90 -6.63 -24.54 -4.26
C SER A 90 -7.39 -25.38 -3.23
N MET A 91 -7.90 -24.78 -2.15
CA MET A 91 -8.72 -25.46 -1.14
C MET A 91 -10.14 -25.75 -1.62
N LEU A 92 -10.62 -25.04 -2.65
CA LEU A 92 -11.96 -25.18 -3.23
C LEU A 92 -11.98 -26.09 -4.46
N ALA A 93 -10.82 -26.31 -5.09
CA ALA A 93 -10.68 -27.22 -6.21
C ALA A 93 -10.45 -28.65 -5.72
N PRO A 94 -11.18 -29.66 -6.23
CA PRO A 94 -10.83 -31.05 -5.97
C PRO A 94 -9.44 -31.31 -6.58
N VAL A 95 -8.49 -31.74 -5.73
CA VAL A 95 -7.19 -32.19 -6.20
C VAL A 95 -7.39 -33.55 -6.86
N GLU A 96 -7.57 -33.56 -8.18
CA GLU A 96 -7.30 -34.77 -8.93
C GLU A 96 -5.79 -34.99 -8.86
N VAL A 97 -5.39 -36.08 -8.20
CA VAL A 97 -4.00 -36.50 -8.12
C VAL A 97 -3.62 -36.94 -9.52
N VAL A 98 -3.01 -36.04 -10.28
CA VAL A 98 -2.45 -36.38 -11.59
C VAL A 98 -1.01 -36.80 -11.35
N ASP A 99 -0.78 -38.10 -11.28
CA ASP A 99 0.57 -38.67 -11.19
C ASP A 99 1.31 -38.32 -12.48
N PHE A 100 2.17 -37.29 -12.42
CA PHE A 100 3.07 -36.97 -13.52
C PHE A 100 4.29 -37.89 -13.41
N GLU A 101 4.32 -38.93 -14.25
CA GLU A 101 5.56 -39.68 -14.52
C GLU A 101 6.55 -38.72 -15.19
N VAL A 102 7.55 -38.27 -14.43
CA VAL A 102 8.63 -37.44 -14.96
C VAL A 102 9.57 -38.36 -15.73
N GLU A 103 9.37 -38.49 -17.04
CA GLU A 103 10.40 -39.04 -17.93
C GLU A 103 11.55 -38.03 -18.03
N SER A 104 12.70 -38.42 -17.49
CA SER A 104 13.93 -37.66 -17.53
C SER A 104 14.57 -37.71 -18.92
N GLU A 105 14.04 -36.99 -19.89
CA GLU A 105 14.82 -36.67 -21.10
C GLU A 105 15.73 -35.48 -20.81
N GLY A 106 17.04 -35.73 -20.86
CA GLY A 106 18.08 -34.75 -20.55
C GLY A 106 18.01 -33.53 -21.46
N VAL A 107 17.89 -32.35 -20.86
CA VAL A 107 17.97 -31.07 -21.57
C VAL A 107 19.39 -30.90 -22.14
N PRO A 108 19.56 -30.70 -23.47
CA PRO A 108 20.88 -30.49 -24.04
C PRO A 108 21.46 -29.14 -23.60
N VAL A 109 22.69 -29.17 -23.11
CA VAL A 109 23.47 -27.98 -22.71
C VAL A 109 23.94 -27.26 -23.98
N PRO A 110 23.63 -25.97 -24.18
CA PRO A 110 24.08 -25.25 -25.37
C PRO A 110 25.61 -25.06 -25.35
N GLU A 111 26.23 -25.34 -26.49
CA GLU A 111 27.67 -25.18 -26.70
C GLU A 111 28.04 -23.69 -26.74
N LYS A 112 28.89 -23.28 -25.80
CA LYS A 112 29.65 -22.02 -25.64
C LYS A 112 29.26 -20.85 -26.58
N PHE A 113 28.77 -19.77 -25.97
CA PHE A 113 28.69 -18.45 -26.62
C PHE A 113 30.10 -17.92 -26.91
N PRO A 114 30.40 -17.49 -28.15
CA PRO A 114 31.65 -16.79 -28.44
C PRO A 114 31.63 -15.40 -27.81
N PHE A 115 32.76 -15.02 -27.19
CA PHE A 115 33.04 -13.66 -26.71
C PHE A 115 33.14 -12.66 -27.86
#